data_AF-A0A8H6XXK1-F1
#
_entry.id   AF-A0A8H6XXK1-F1
#
_cell.length_a   1.000
_cell.length_b   1.000
_cell.length_c   1.000
_cell.angle_alpha   90.00
_cell.angle_beta   90.00
_cell.angle_gamma   90.00
#
_symmetry.space_group_name_H-M   'P 1'
#
loop_
_entity.id
_entity.type
_entity.pdbx_description
1 polymer ?
#
loop_
_entity_poly.entity_id
_entity_poly.type
_entity_poly.pdbx_seq_one_letter_code
_entity_poly.pdbx_strand_id
1 'polypeptide(L)'
;MTYDESPDRFDLERFLNTNGHLNADSQILGFGFGRRAHAGRYAADATVWATIVIVLTTIDIAKAKDETGKEIEIEPVFADGLDSNPKPFKCSTTPRNGVIKQLVTNMTDV
;
A
#
# COMPACT_ATOMS: atom_id res chain seq x y z
N MET A 1 10.13 -23.51 3.79
CA MET A 1 8.93 -23.06 3.06
C MET A 1 7.74 -23.79 3.65
N THR A 2 7.24 -23.30 4.78
CA THR A 2 5.89 -23.65 5.22
C THR A 2 4.93 -22.90 4.30
N TYR A 3 4.06 -23.63 3.62
CA TYR A 3 2.99 -23.03 2.84
C TYR A 3 2.05 -22.29 3.80
N ASP A 4 1.66 -21.07 3.44
CA ASP A 4 0.58 -20.34 4.12
C ASP A 4 -0.72 -21.16 3.99
N GLU A 5 -1.44 -21.36 5.08
CA GLU A 5 -2.70 -22.09 5.10
C GLU A 5 -3.83 -21.29 4.44
N SER A 6 -3.66 -19.99 4.21
CA SER A 6 -4.66 -19.12 3.60
C SER A 6 -4.02 -18.04 2.70
N PRO A 7 -3.35 -18.43 1.60
CA PRO A 7 -2.56 -17.51 0.77
C PRO A 7 -3.38 -16.40 0.10
N ASP A 8 -4.68 -16.61 -0.09
CA ASP A 8 -5.59 -15.63 -0.69
C ASP A 8 -6.08 -14.57 0.32
N ARG A 9 -5.84 -14.79 1.62
CA ARG A 9 -6.26 -13.85 2.66
C ARG A 9 -5.18 -12.79 2.86
N PHE A 10 -5.61 -11.53 2.92
CA PHE A 10 -4.75 -10.45 3.37
C PHE A 10 -4.52 -10.56 4.89
N ASP A 11 -3.39 -11.14 5.29
CA ASP A 11 -3.02 -11.33 6.70
C ASP A 11 -1.62 -10.76 7.01
N LEU A 12 -1.56 -9.62 7.68
CA LEU A 12 -0.29 -8.98 8.06
C LEU A 12 0.45 -9.74 9.17
N GLU A 13 -0.25 -10.48 10.03
CA GLU A 13 0.33 -11.18 11.17
C GLU A 13 1.30 -12.28 10.72
N ARG A 14 1.14 -12.77 9.47
CA ARG A 14 2.06 -13.75 8.85
C ARG A 14 3.52 -13.29 8.79
N PHE A 15 3.78 -11.99 8.88
CA PHE A 15 5.14 -11.43 8.89
C PHE A 15 5.67 -11.12 10.29
N LEU A 16 4.87 -11.34 11.33
CA LEU A 16 5.22 -11.06 12.73
C LEU A 16 5.47 -12.36 13.49
N ASN A 17 6.25 -12.28 14.56
CA ASN A 17 6.38 -13.34 15.56
C ASN A 17 5.46 -13.06 16.76
N THR A 18 5.41 -13.97 17.72
CA THR A 18 4.54 -13.86 18.92
C THR A 18 4.80 -12.62 19.78
N ASN A 19 5.96 -11.97 19.61
CA ASN A 19 6.33 -10.76 20.33
C ASN A 19 6.04 -9.48 19.52
N GLY A 20 5.41 -9.60 18.34
CA GLY A 20 5.09 -8.49 17.45
C GLY A 20 6.29 -7.95 16.66
N HIS A 21 7.43 -8.64 16.65
CA HIS A 21 8.57 -8.27 15.80
C HIS A 21 8.50 -9.01 14.46
N LEU A 22 9.19 -8.51 13.44
CA LEU A 22 9.30 -9.21 12.16
C LEU A 22 9.89 -10.61 12.35
N ASN A 23 9.28 -11.61 11.71
CA ASN A 23 9.78 -12.97 11.73
C ASN A 23 10.91 -13.19 10.69
N ALA A 24 11.60 -14.33 10.78
CA ALA A 24 12.73 -14.66 9.91
C ALA A 24 12.34 -14.89 8.44
N ASP A 25 11.06 -15.20 8.18
CA ASP A 25 10.48 -15.42 6.85
C ASP A 25 9.90 -14.14 6.24
N SER A 26 10.20 -12.97 6.80
CA SER A 26 9.78 -11.66 6.29
C SER A 26 10.40 -11.26 4.93
N GLN A 27 11.19 -12.14 4.31
CA GLN A 27 11.71 -11.94 2.97
C GLN A 27 10.59 -12.10 1.93
N ILE A 28 10.07 -10.98 1.44
CA ILE A 28 9.12 -10.94 0.34
C ILE A 28 9.85 -11.31 -0.96
N LEU A 29 9.47 -12.45 -1.54
CA LEU A 29 10.11 -13.01 -2.73
C LEU A 29 9.63 -12.38 -4.05
N GLY A 30 9.05 -11.18 -3.99
CA GLY A 30 8.38 -10.50 -5.11
C GLY A 30 9.30 -10.06 -6.25
N PHE A 31 10.61 -10.06 -6.04
CA PHE A 31 11.60 -9.62 -7.03
C PHE A 31 12.34 -10.77 -7.74
N GLY A 32 11.93 -12.01 -7.50
CA GLY A 32 12.57 -13.20 -8.08
C GLY A 32 13.98 -13.49 -7.55
N PHE A 33 14.67 -14.45 -8.16
CA PHE A 33 15.90 -15.04 -7.62
C PHE A 33 16.99 -15.28 -8.66
N GLY A 34 18.22 -15.45 -8.16
CA GLY A 34 19.37 -15.85 -8.97
C GLY A 34 19.79 -14.80 -10.00
N ARG A 35 20.28 -15.27 -11.15
CA ARG A 35 20.86 -14.41 -12.20
C ARG A 35 19.88 -13.45 -12.87
N ARG A 36 18.56 -13.65 -12.70
CA ARG A 36 17.50 -12.80 -13.29
C ARG A 36 16.64 -12.11 -12.23
N ALA A 37 17.12 -12.01 -10.99
CA ALA A 37 16.45 -11.22 -9.96
C ALA A 37 16.35 -9.74 -10.40
N HIS A 38 15.30 -9.06 -9.94
CA HIS A 38 15.04 -7.67 -10.30
C HIS A 38 16.21 -6.77 -9.89
N ALA A 39 16.89 -6.18 -10.88
CA ALA A 39 18.07 -5.36 -10.65
C ALA A 39 17.78 -4.12 -9.79
N GLY A 40 16.55 -3.59 -9.88
CA GLY A 40 16.10 -2.42 -9.12
C GLY A 40 15.47 -2.72 -7.76
N ARG A 41 15.55 -3.95 -7.23
CA ARG A 41 14.79 -4.35 -6.01
C ARG A 41 15.02 -3.41 -4.82
N TYR A 42 16.26 -2.99 -4.58
CA TYR A 42 16.60 -2.13 -3.44
C TYR A 42 16.01 -0.73 -3.58
N ALA A 43 16.01 -0.19 -4.79
CA ALA A 43 15.38 1.09 -5.07
C ALA A 43 13.85 0.99 -4.94
N ALA A 44 13.26 -0.07 -5.51
CA ALA A 44 11.83 -0.33 -5.40
C ALA A 44 11.37 -0.47 -3.95
N ASP A 45 12.07 -1.28 -3.13
CA ASP A 45 11.79 -1.46 -1.71
C ASP A 45 11.85 -0.14 -0.94
N ALA A 46 12.92 0.64 -1.13
CA ALA A 46 13.10 1.92 -0.47
C ALA A 46 12.01 2.92 -0.88
N THR A 47 11.65 2.97 -2.17
CA THR A 47 10.59 3.85 -2.67
C THR A 47 9.23 3.46 -2.10
N VAL A 48 8.85 2.18 -2.15
CA VAL A 48 7.57 1.71 -1.61
C VAL A 48 7.47 2.01 -0.12
N TRP A 49 8.52 1.70 0.66
CA TRP A 49 8.56 2.01 2.09
C TRP A 49 8.38 3.51 2.37
N ALA A 50 9.16 4.36 1.69
CA ALA A 50 9.08 5.80 1.86
C ALA A 50 7.69 6.34 1.49
N THR A 51 7.12 5.90 0.36
CA THR A 51 5.78 6.30 -0.07
C THR A 51 4.73 5.91 0.96
N ILE A 52 4.75 4.69 1.49
CA ILE A 52 3.80 4.24 2.52
C ILE A 52 3.91 5.12 3.77
N VAL A 53 5.13 5.36 4.27
CA VAL A 53 5.33 6.21 5.45
C VAL A 53 4.84 7.63 5.21
N ILE A 54 5.16 8.23 4.06
CA ILE A 54 4.71 9.59 3.71
C ILE A 54 3.19 9.65 3.65
N VAL A 55 2.55 8.72 2.93
CA VAL A 55 1.09 8.68 2.80
C VAL A 55 0.45 8.51 4.18
N LEU A 56 0.91 7.55 4.98
CA LEU A 56 0.36 7.27 6.31
C LEU A 56 0.63 8.37 7.34
N THR A 57 1.60 9.27 7.12
CA THR A 57 1.86 10.40 8.02
C THR A 57 1.13 11.66 7.58
N THR A 58 0.86 11.81 6.28
CA THR A 58 0.35 13.07 5.70
C THR A 58 -1.13 13.04 5.34
N ILE A 59 -1.68 11.88 5.00
CA ILE A 59 -3.01 11.74 4.42
C ILE A 59 -3.84 10.74 5.23
N ASP A 60 -5.10 11.08 5.44
CA ASP A 60 -6.14 10.15 5.86
C ASP A 60 -6.85 9.60 4.62
N ILE A 61 -6.81 8.27 4.49
CA ILE A 61 -7.45 7.53 3.40
C ILE A 61 -8.73 6.91 3.95
N ALA A 62 -9.87 7.18 3.31
CA ALA A 62 -11.16 6.63 3.67
C ALA A 62 -11.95 6.23 2.42
N LYS A 63 -13.03 5.45 2.62
CA LYS A 63 -14.00 5.19 1.55
C LYS A 63 -14.62 6.49 1.06
N ALA A 64 -14.76 6.63 -0.25
CA ALA A 64 -15.50 7.75 -0.82
C ALA A 64 -16.99 7.65 -0.44
N LYS A 65 -17.69 8.78 -0.43
CA LYS A 65 -19.13 8.85 -0.17
C LYS A 65 -19.89 9.19 -1.46
N ASP A 66 -21.07 8.64 -1.62
CA ASP A 66 -21.99 9.00 -2.70
C ASP A 66 -22.75 10.31 -2.40
N GLU A 67 -23.66 10.70 -3.30
CA GLU A 67 -24.47 11.92 -3.18
C GLU A 67 -25.36 11.93 -1.93
N THR A 68 -25.65 10.77 -1.35
CA THR A 68 -26.45 10.61 -0.14
C THR A 68 -25.59 10.56 1.14
N GLY A 69 -24.27 10.61 1.01
CA GLY A 69 -23.32 10.54 2.11
C GLY A 69 -22.98 9.11 2.56
N LYS A 70 -23.44 8.08 1.85
CA LYS A 70 -23.15 6.67 2.15
C LYS A 70 -21.80 6.26 1.57
N GLU A 71 -21.04 5.45 2.31
CA GLU A 71 -19.77 4.91 1.83
C GLU A 71 -19.97 4.03 0.59
N ILE A 72 -19.10 4.24 -0.39
CA ILE A 72 -19.02 3.43 -1.61
C ILE A 72 -18.16 2.20 -1.29
N GLU A 73 -18.75 1.01 -1.44
CA GLU A 73 -18.02 -0.25 -1.26
C GLU A 73 -16.99 -0.43 -2.38
N ILE A 74 -15.80 -0.93 -2.02
CA ILE A 74 -14.71 -1.15 -2.97
C ILE A 74 -14.54 -2.66 -3.15
N GLU A 75 -14.83 -3.15 -4.33
CA GLU A 75 -14.52 -4.51 -4.72
C GLU A 75 -13.09 -4.59 -5.28
N PRO A 76 -12.23 -5.51 -4.80
CA PRO A 76 -10.85 -5.65 -5.24
C PRO A 76 -10.78 -6.33 -6.62
N VAL A 77 -11.13 -5.58 -7.67
CA VAL A 77 -11.09 -6.05 -9.06
C VAL A 77 -9.83 -5.56 -9.74
N PHE A 78 -9.08 -6.48 -10.32
CA PHE A 78 -7.84 -6.21 -11.05
C PHE A 78 -8.06 -6.31 -12.56
N ALA A 79 -7.26 -5.58 -13.33
CA ALA A 79 -7.22 -5.69 -14.78
C ALA A 79 -6.37 -6.89 -15.20
N ASP A 80 -6.78 -7.56 -16.27
CA ASP A 80 -5.97 -8.61 -16.89
C ASP A 80 -4.84 -8.00 -17.71
N GLY A 81 -3.64 -8.57 -17.66
CA GLY A 81 -2.50 -8.07 -18.41
C GLY A 81 -1.15 -8.59 -17.91
N LEU A 82 -0.08 -7.93 -18.34
CA LEU A 82 1.29 -8.24 -17.89
C LEU A 82 1.49 -7.94 -16.40
N ASP A 83 0.79 -6.93 -15.89
CA ASP A 83 0.84 -6.48 -14.50
C ASP A 83 -0.57 -6.43 -13.88
N SER A 84 -0.68 -6.86 -12.62
CA SER A 84 -1.95 -6.87 -11.88
C SER A 84 -2.27 -5.48 -11.29
N ASN A 85 -2.84 -4.60 -12.10
CA ASN A 85 -3.27 -3.28 -11.66
C ASN A 85 -4.72 -3.29 -11.17
N PRO A 86 -5.07 -2.63 -10.05
CA PRO A 86 -6.46 -2.48 -9.64
C PRO A 86 -7.22 -1.65 -10.68
N LYS A 87 -8.50 -1.99 -10.92
CA LYS A 87 -9.39 -1.13 -11.72
C LYS A 87 -9.63 0.20 -11.00
N PRO A 88 -9.94 1.29 -11.72
CA PRO A 88 -10.22 2.58 -11.08
C PRO A 88 -11.34 2.48 -10.03
N PHE A 89 -11.07 2.98 -8.82
CA PHE A 89 -12.01 3.06 -7.72
C PHE A 89 -12.00 4.46 -7.09
N LYS A 90 -13.07 4.82 -6.37
CA LYS A 90 -13.16 6.11 -5.66
C LYS A 90 -12.68 5.94 -4.23
N CYS A 91 -11.82 6.85 -3.77
CA CYS A 91 -11.45 6.99 -2.36
C CYS A 91 -11.48 8.46 -1.95
N SER A 92 -11.56 8.70 -0.65
CA SER A 92 -11.39 10.02 -0.05
C SER A 92 -9.99 10.12 0.53
N THR A 93 -9.25 11.15 0.13
CA THR A 93 -7.93 11.48 0.68
C THR A 93 -7.97 12.89 1.23
N THR A 94 -7.73 13.05 2.53
CA THR A 94 -7.71 14.36 3.19
C THR A 94 -6.39 14.57 3.93
N PRO A 95 -5.81 15.78 3.93
CA PRO A 95 -4.64 16.07 4.75
C PRO A 95 -4.93 15.80 6.23
N ARG A 96 -4.04 15.07 6.91
CA ARG A 96 -4.25 14.64 8.31
C ARG A 96 -4.28 15.80 9.30
N ASN A 97 -3.56 16.88 9.03
CA ASN A 97 -3.56 18.06 9.91
C ASN A 97 -3.46 19.38 9.12
N GLY A 98 -3.75 20.48 9.83
CA GLY A 98 -3.74 21.83 9.25
C GLY A 98 -2.38 22.27 8.72
N VAL A 99 -1.28 21.81 9.32
CA VAL A 99 0.09 22.12 8.89
C VAL A 99 0.38 21.49 7.52
N ILE A 100 0.04 20.21 7.35
CA ILE A 100 0.20 19.49 6.08
C ILE A 100 -0.70 20.13 5.01
N LYS A 101 -1.94 20.48 5.38
CA LYS A 101 -2.86 21.17 4.47
C LYS A 101 -2.26 22.48 3.94
N GLN A 102 -1.70 23.30 4.83
CA GLN A 102 -1.04 24.55 4.46
C GLN A 102 0.19 24.32 3.60
N LEU A 103 1.02 23.32 3.93
CA LEU A 103 2.20 22.98 3.14
C LEU A 103 1.82 22.61 1.69
N VAL A 104 0.77 21.81 1.51
CA VAL A 104 0.30 21.39 0.18
C VAL A 104 -0.29 22.57 -0.59
N THR A 105 -1.13 23.41 0.03
CA THR A 105 -1.71 24.59 -0.63
C THR A 105 -0.63 25.58 -1.07
N ASN A 106 0.36 25.84 -0.21
CA ASN A 106 1.44 26.78 -0.52
C ASN A 106 2.39 26.27 -1.62
N MET A 107 2.48 24.96 -1.84
CA MET A 107 3.24 24.37 -2.96
C MET A 107 2.54 24.52 -4.31
N THR A 108 1.21 24.68 -4.33
CA THR A 108 0.43 24.79 -5.56
C THR A 108 0.23 26.23 -6.06
N ASP A 109 0.66 27.22 -5.27
CA ASP A 109 0.53 28.66 -5.57
C ASP A 109 1.78 29.28 -6.24
N VAL A 110 2.63 28.45 -6.87
CA VAL A 110 3.84 28.89 -7.62
C VAL A 110 3.73 28.51 -9.09
#